data_AF-A0A7G7KHW6-F1
#
_entry.id   AF-A0A7G7KHW6-F1
#
_cell.length_a   1.000
_cell.length_b   1.000
_cell.length_c   1.000
_cell.angle_alpha   90.00
_cell.angle_beta   90.00
_cell.angle_gamma   90.00
#
_symmetry.space_group_name_H-M   'P 1'
#
loop_
_entity.id
_entity.type
_entity.pdbx_description
1 polymer ?
#
loop_
_entity_poly.entity_id
_entity_poly.type
_entity_poly.pdbx_seq_one_letter_code
_entity_poly.pdbx_strand_id
1 'polypeptide(L)'
;MITITPQRTLSLLLGMALVTPQLGWAGTTYVPFPTKEELRAIQLLAYDCSRENSAELCDRTRSLADPLMDHPRLPAACKDAIWDLLQTAKPAASNGFQRRDSIDKPARRLTVVCADPVKPKPTGPKPGSLTPSQT
;
A
#
# COMPACT_ATOMS: atom_id res chain seq x y z
N MET A 1 -61.74 -13.49 -42.66
CA MET A 1 -62.47 -14.16 -41.55
C MET A 1 -61.82 -13.71 -40.25
N ILE A 2 -62.57 -13.03 -39.39
CA ILE A 2 -62.09 -12.49 -38.11
C ILE A 2 -62.54 -13.46 -37.03
N THR A 3 -61.61 -14.02 -36.26
CA THR A 3 -61.91 -14.89 -35.13
C THR A 3 -61.44 -14.21 -33.85
N ILE A 4 -62.40 -13.90 -32.98
CA ILE A 4 -62.22 -13.34 -31.64
C ILE A 4 -61.91 -14.50 -30.69
N THR A 5 -60.87 -14.37 -29.86
CA THR A 5 -60.64 -15.28 -28.72
C THR A 5 -60.48 -14.48 -27.42
N PRO A 6 -61.07 -14.97 -26.30
CA PRO A 6 -61.30 -14.17 -25.11
C PRO A 6 -60.09 -14.10 -24.17
N GLN A 7 -60.05 -12.96 -23.49
CA GLN A 7 -59.18 -12.59 -22.39
C GLN A 7 -59.33 -13.55 -21.20
N ARG A 8 -58.21 -14.16 -20.77
CA ARG A 8 -58.07 -14.75 -19.44
C ARG A 8 -56.80 -14.20 -18.80
N THR A 9 -57.00 -13.21 -17.95
CA THR A 9 -56.04 -12.74 -16.94
C THR A 9 -55.66 -13.91 -16.02
N LEU A 10 -54.38 -14.22 -15.89
CA LEU A 10 -53.90 -15.04 -14.78
C LEU A 10 -52.48 -14.65 -14.37
N SER A 11 -52.45 -13.96 -13.23
CA SER A 11 -51.43 -14.03 -12.18
C SER A 11 -50.00 -13.62 -12.51
N LEU A 12 -49.77 -12.33 -12.29
CA LEU A 12 -48.57 -11.77 -11.65
C LEU A 12 -48.14 -12.67 -10.48
N LEU A 13 -46.84 -13.01 -10.39
CA LEU A 13 -46.04 -13.33 -9.19
C LEU A 13 -44.84 -14.20 -9.61
N LEU A 14 -43.76 -13.58 -10.09
CA LEU A 14 -42.45 -14.23 -10.16
C LEU A 14 -41.51 -13.50 -9.20
N GLY A 15 -41.13 -14.21 -8.14
CA GLY A 15 -40.66 -13.67 -6.88
C GLY A 15 -39.29 -13.00 -6.92
N MET A 16 -39.13 -12.04 -6.01
CA MET A 16 -37.83 -11.57 -5.53
C MET A 16 -37.07 -12.77 -4.94
N ALA A 17 -36.12 -13.29 -5.72
CA ALA A 17 -35.04 -14.09 -5.17
C ALA A 17 -34.22 -13.18 -4.25
N LEU A 18 -34.38 -13.36 -2.93
CA LEU A 18 -33.53 -12.75 -1.93
C LEU A 18 -32.10 -13.22 -2.19
N VAL A 19 -31.29 -12.36 -2.81
CA VAL A 19 -29.84 -12.49 -2.82
C VAL A 19 -29.40 -12.32 -1.36
N THR A 20 -29.24 -13.44 -0.66
CA THR A 20 -28.63 -13.44 0.67
C THR A 20 -27.21 -12.89 0.52
N PRO A 21 -26.86 -11.75 1.14
CA PRO A 21 -25.49 -11.31 1.16
C PRO A 21 -24.72 -12.37 1.95
N GLN A 22 -23.83 -13.07 1.27
CA GLN A 22 -22.82 -13.89 1.92
C GLN A 22 -21.92 -12.92 2.68
N LEU A 23 -22.28 -12.62 3.92
CA LEU A 23 -21.43 -11.89 4.85
C LEU A 23 -20.33 -12.85 5.31
N GLY A 24 -19.50 -13.28 4.36
CA GLY A 24 -18.27 -13.99 4.64
C GLY A 24 -17.32 -13.01 5.29
N TRP A 25 -17.17 -13.11 6.61
CA TRP A 25 -16.09 -12.43 7.31
C TRP A 25 -14.81 -13.12 6.87
N ALA A 26 -14.13 -12.54 5.87
CA ALA A 26 -12.77 -12.91 5.54
C ALA A 26 -11.92 -12.64 6.79
N GLY A 27 -11.60 -13.71 7.52
CA GLY A 27 -10.61 -13.64 8.60
C GLY A 27 -9.34 -13.05 8.00
N THR A 28 -8.95 -11.86 8.44
CA THR A 28 -7.78 -11.18 7.90
C THR A 28 -6.55 -12.01 8.27
N THR A 29 -6.01 -12.75 7.29
CA THR A 29 -4.74 -13.43 7.46
C THR A 29 -3.70 -12.40 7.87
N TYR A 30 -3.04 -12.62 9.00
CA TYR A 30 -2.03 -11.70 9.50
C TYR A 30 -0.89 -11.58 8.48
N VAL A 31 -0.68 -10.36 7.96
CA VAL A 31 0.46 -10.03 7.11
C VAL A 31 1.49 -9.29 7.97
N PRO A 32 2.71 -9.81 8.14
CA PRO A 32 3.77 -9.12 8.87
C PRO A 32 4.21 -7.85 8.13
N PHE A 33 4.72 -6.85 8.85
CA PHE A 33 5.40 -5.73 8.21
C PHE A 33 6.68 -6.19 7.51
N PRO A 34 7.10 -5.52 6.41
CA PRO A 34 8.41 -5.77 5.83
C PRO A 34 9.50 -5.45 6.85
N THR A 35 10.51 -6.32 6.87
CA THR A 35 11.70 -6.17 7.71
C THR A 35 12.55 -4.99 7.25
N LYS A 36 13.40 -4.48 8.15
CA LYS A 36 14.34 -3.41 7.82
C LYS A 36 15.30 -3.83 6.71
N GLU A 37 15.70 -5.10 6.71
CA GLU A 37 16.62 -5.70 5.75
C GLU A 37 15.99 -5.76 4.36
N GLU A 38 14.72 -6.15 4.24
CA GLU A 38 13.97 -6.13 2.97
C GLU A 38 13.84 -4.70 2.41
N LEU A 39 13.46 -3.74 3.26
CA LEU A 39 13.38 -2.33 2.87
C LEU A 39 14.75 -1.77 2.45
N ARG A 40 15.82 -2.18 3.14
CA ARG A 40 17.19 -1.80 2.80
C ARG A 40 17.66 -2.41 1.49
N ALA A 41 17.24 -3.64 1.18
CA ALA A 41 17.55 -4.28 -0.10
C ALA A 41 16.94 -3.52 -1.28
N ILE A 42 15.66 -3.12 -1.18
CA ILE A 42 15.00 -2.28 -2.20
C ILE A 42 15.72 -0.93 -2.35
N GLN A 43 16.08 -0.31 -1.23
CA GLN A 43 16.80 0.97 -1.25
C GLN A 43 18.17 0.87 -1.95
N LEU A 44 18.94 -0.20 -1.70
CA LEU A 44 20.24 -0.41 -2.34
C LEU A 44 20.08 -0.66 -3.85
N LEU A 45 19.11 -1.48 -4.24
CA LEU A 45 18.79 -1.71 -5.66
C LEU A 45 18.36 -0.42 -6.37
N ALA A 46 17.58 0.43 -5.70
CA ALA A 46 17.21 1.74 -6.24
C ALA A 46 18.44 2.63 -6.47
N TYR A 47 19.42 2.62 -5.55
CA TYR A 47 20.68 3.33 -5.75
C TYR A 47 21.52 2.75 -6.89
N ASP A 48 21.49 1.44 -7.09
CA ASP A 48 22.16 0.81 -8.22
C ASP A 48 21.46 1.17 -9.56
N CYS A 49 20.12 1.17 -9.62
CA CYS A 49 19.36 1.70 -10.77
C CYS A 49 19.67 3.18 -11.05
N SER A 50 19.82 3.98 -10.00
CA SER A 50 20.22 5.39 -10.08
C SER A 50 21.62 5.53 -10.67
N ARG A 51 22.60 4.77 -10.18
CA ARG A 51 24.01 4.86 -10.60
C ARG A 51 24.28 4.27 -11.98
N GLU A 52 23.73 3.11 -12.26
CA GLU A 52 24.06 2.32 -13.45
C GLU A 52 23.11 2.59 -14.62
N ASN A 53 21.89 3.11 -14.36
CA ASN A 53 20.88 3.40 -15.40
C ASN A 53 20.56 2.19 -16.29
N SER A 54 20.71 0.97 -15.76
CA SER A 54 20.42 -0.27 -16.50
C SER A 54 18.94 -0.64 -16.37
N ALA A 55 18.38 -1.21 -17.43
CA ALA A 55 17.02 -1.73 -17.41
C ALA A 55 16.87 -2.82 -16.33
N GLU A 56 17.80 -3.75 -16.26
CA GLU A 56 17.79 -4.87 -15.29
C GLU A 56 17.68 -4.38 -13.83
N LEU A 57 18.52 -3.42 -13.41
CA LEU A 57 18.53 -2.95 -12.03
C LEU A 57 17.27 -2.14 -11.70
N CYS A 58 16.81 -1.32 -12.66
CA CYS A 58 15.59 -0.55 -12.47
C CYS A 58 14.35 -1.45 -12.44
N ASP A 59 14.26 -2.44 -13.31
CA ASP A 59 13.15 -3.41 -13.33
C ASP A 59 13.14 -4.24 -12.05
N ARG A 60 14.30 -4.73 -11.60
CA ARG A 60 14.41 -5.46 -10.32
C ARG A 60 14.01 -4.61 -9.12
N THR A 61 14.39 -3.32 -9.11
CA THR A 61 13.94 -2.36 -8.09
C THR A 61 12.42 -2.29 -8.06
N ARG A 62 11.78 -2.10 -9.23
CA ARG A 62 10.33 -2.02 -9.36
C ARG A 62 9.65 -3.31 -8.92
N SER A 63 10.13 -4.48 -9.37
CA SER A 63 9.52 -5.77 -9.06
C SER A 63 9.51 -6.09 -7.56
N LEU A 64 10.51 -5.62 -6.81
CA LEU A 64 10.50 -5.79 -5.34
C LEU A 64 9.68 -4.74 -4.62
N ALA A 65 9.58 -3.52 -5.17
CA ALA A 65 8.82 -2.44 -4.56
C ALA A 65 7.30 -2.54 -4.83
N ASP A 66 6.90 -3.02 -6.00
CA ASP A 66 5.51 -3.07 -6.47
C ASP A 66 4.56 -3.82 -5.51
N PRO A 67 4.90 -5.02 -4.99
CA PRO A 67 4.02 -5.73 -4.05
C PRO A 67 3.76 -4.97 -2.74
N LEU A 68 4.60 -3.99 -2.38
CA LEU A 68 4.40 -3.18 -1.18
C LEU A 68 3.23 -2.19 -1.34
N MET A 69 2.81 -1.85 -2.56
CA MET A 69 1.65 -1.00 -2.80
C MET A 69 0.36 -1.63 -2.27
N ASP A 70 0.23 -2.94 -2.43
CA ASP A 70 -0.94 -3.72 -2.00
C ASP A 70 -0.86 -4.16 -0.54
N HIS A 71 0.22 -3.83 0.16
CA HIS A 71 0.38 -4.23 1.56
C HIS A 71 -0.69 -3.59 2.45
N PRO A 72 -1.48 -4.38 3.21
CA PRO A 72 -2.66 -3.88 3.94
C PRO A 72 -2.31 -3.03 5.16
N ARG A 73 -1.07 -3.17 5.68
CA ARG A 73 -0.64 -2.51 6.92
C ARG A 73 0.35 -1.37 6.72
N LEU A 74 0.84 -1.16 5.49
CA LEU A 74 1.81 -0.08 5.25
C LEU A 74 1.11 1.28 5.31
N PRO A 75 1.71 2.27 5.99
CA PRO A 75 1.12 3.60 6.11
C PRO A 75 1.08 4.30 4.75
N ALA A 76 0.16 5.26 4.58
CA ALA A 76 0.03 6.04 3.35
C ALA A 76 1.37 6.65 2.91
N ALA A 77 2.12 7.24 3.85
CA ALA A 77 3.44 7.84 3.55
C ALA A 77 4.46 6.84 2.99
N CYS A 78 4.38 5.56 3.36
CA CYS A 78 5.19 4.51 2.75
C CYS A 78 4.74 4.24 1.32
N LYS A 79 3.43 4.09 1.09
CA LYS A 79 2.87 3.87 -0.24
C LYS A 79 3.18 5.03 -1.18
N ASP A 80 3.16 6.27 -0.70
CA ASP A 80 3.55 7.44 -1.50
C ASP A 80 5.03 7.34 -1.93
N ALA A 81 5.93 6.97 -1.01
CA ALA A 81 7.35 6.81 -1.34
C ALA A 81 7.60 5.65 -2.32
N ILE A 82 6.87 4.54 -2.18
CA ILE A 82 6.92 3.41 -3.12
C ILE A 82 6.39 3.84 -4.49
N TRP A 83 5.24 4.51 -4.53
CA TRP A 83 4.64 5.02 -5.76
C TRP A 83 5.62 5.94 -6.50
N ASP A 84 6.20 6.92 -5.80
CA ASP A 84 7.21 7.82 -6.37
C ASP A 84 8.41 7.03 -6.93
N LEU A 85 8.91 6.04 -6.18
CA LEU A 85 9.99 5.18 -6.64
C LEU A 85 9.61 4.40 -7.90
N LEU A 86 8.39 3.84 -7.96
CA LEU A 86 7.88 3.14 -9.14
C LEU A 86 7.70 4.08 -10.34
N GLN A 87 7.51 5.38 -10.15
CA GLN A 87 7.46 6.32 -11.29
C GLN A 87 8.85 6.70 -11.80
N THR A 88 9.85 6.78 -10.92
CA THR A 88 11.18 7.29 -11.24
C THR A 88 12.23 6.23 -11.53
N ALA A 89 12.12 5.02 -10.95
CA ALA A 89 13.03 3.90 -11.17
C ALA A 89 12.79 3.27 -12.56
N LYS A 90 13.29 3.93 -13.59
CA LYS A 90 13.28 3.47 -14.98
C LYS A 90 14.54 3.94 -15.70
N PRO A 91 15.05 3.17 -16.67
CA PRO A 91 16.18 3.63 -17.48
C PRO A 91 15.80 4.90 -18.25
N ALA A 92 16.79 5.74 -18.51
CA ALA A 92 16.66 6.94 -19.34
C ALA A 92 17.80 7.02 -20.36
N ALA A 93 17.64 7.86 -21.37
CA ALA A 93 18.66 8.08 -22.39
C ALA A 93 19.98 8.64 -21.82
N SER A 94 19.92 9.41 -20.71
CA SER A 94 21.09 9.96 -20.04
C SER A 94 20.95 9.83 -18.51
N ASN A 95 22.09 9.54 -17.84
CA ASN A 95 22.11 9.38 -16.38
C ASN A 95 22.49 10.67 -15.65
N GLY A 96 21.72 11.74 -15.87
CA GLY A 96 21.97 13.04 -15.26
C GLY A 96 21.66 13.09 -13.76
N PHE A 97 22.24 14.08 -13.06
CA PHE A 97 22.01 14.31 -11.63
C PHE A 97 20.52 14.36 -11.26
N GLN A 98 19.71 15.08 -12.03
CA GLN A 98 18.28 15.23 -11.76
C GLN A 98 17.53 13.88 -11.79
N ARG A 99 17.90 12.97 -12.69
CA ARG A 99 17.36 11.61 -12.75
C ARG A 99 17.77 10.81 -11.52
N ARG A 100 19.07 10.85 -11.20
CA ARG A 100 19.60 10.12 -10.04
C ARG A 100 18.92 10.56 -8.75
N ASP A 101 18.80 11.86 -8.54
CA ASP A 101 18.16 12.41 -7.35
C ASP A 101 16.65 12.11 -7.30
N SER A 102 15.95 12.01 -8.44
CA SER A 102 14.53 11.63 -8.45
C SER A 102 14.29 10.17 -8.06
N ILE A 103 15.29 9.29 -8.21
CA ILE A 103 15.26 7.91 -7.71
C ILE A 103 15.73 7.86 -6.26
N ASP A 104 16.83 8.56 -5.93
CA ASP A 104 17.43 8.50 -4.61
C ASP A 104 16.54 9.11 -3.52
N LYS A 105 15.76 10.15 -3.84
CA LYS A 105 14.82 10.82 -2.90
C LYS A 105 13.79 9.86 -2.28
N PRO A 106 12.94 9.15 -3.07
CA PRO A 106 12.02 8.19 -2.50
C PRO A 106 12.75 6.99 -1.87
N ALA A 107 13.84 6.51 -2.47
CA ALA A 107 14.63 5.40 -1.93
C ALA A 107 15.18 5.68 -0.51
N ARG A 108 15.66 6.91 -0.24
CA ARG A 108 16.14 7.32 1.10
C ARG A 108 15.08 7.20 2.18
N ARG A 109 13.80 7.40 1.82
CA ARG A 109 12.69 7.45 2.77
C ARG A 109 12.19 6.06 3.18
N LEU A 110 12.34 5.04 2.34
CA LEU A 110 11.75 3.71 2.52
C LEU A 110 11.95 3.14 3.93
N THR A 111 13.18 3.13 4.43
CA THR A 111 13.50 2.54 5.74
C THR A 111 12.93 3.32 6.93
N VAL A 112 12.47 4.56 6.73
CA VAL A 112 11.87 5.41 7.76
C VAL A 112 10.35 5.35 7.69
N VAL A 113 9.78 5.54 6.49
CA VAL A 113 8.31 5.65 6.34
C VAL A 113 7.61 4.30 6.28
N CYS A 114 8.31 3.23 5.87
CA CYS A 114 7.76 1.88 5.76
C CYS A 114 8.04 0.99 6.97
N ALA A 115 8.82 1.47 7.94
CA ALA A 115 9.09 0.72 9.16
C ALA A 115 7.81 0.53 9.98
N ASP A 116 7.73 -0.58 10.71
CA ASP A 116 6.65 -0.82 11.67
C ASP A 116 6.62 0.34 12.68
N PRO A 117 5.49 1.04 12.85
CA PRO A 117 5.32 2.01 13.91
C PRO A 117 5.23 1.28 15.26
N VAL A 118 6.35 0.73 15.71
CA VAL A 118 6.49 0.30 17.11
C VAL A 118 6.39 1.58 17.93
N LYS A 119 5.19 1.87 18.44
CA LYS A 119 5.04 2.88 19.48
C LYS A 119 6.00 2.49 20.59
N PRO A 120 6.91 3.38 21.04
CA PRO A 120 7.64 3.14 22.27
C PRO A 120 6.58 2.81 23.33
N LYS A 121 6.65 1.61 23.91
CA LYS A 121 5.87 1.30 25.12
C LYS A 121 6.24 2.40 26.12
N PRO A 122 5.29 3.18 26.67
CA PRO A 122 5.63 4.20 27.65
C PRO A 122 6.41 3.51 28.77
N THR A 123 7.69 3.81 28.89
CA THR A 123 8.52 3.33 29.99
C THR A 123 8.16 4.14 31.22
N GLY A 124 7.10 3.71 31.91
CA GLY A 124 6.76 4.11 33.28
C GLY A 124 6.29 5.56 33.48
N PRO A 125 5.80 5.88 34.68
CA PRO A 125 5.31 7.22 35.02
C PRO A 125 6.48 8.22 34.99
N LYS A 126 6.26 9.40 34.40
CA LYS A 126 7.18 10.54 34.54
C LYS A 126 7.33 10.88 36.03
N PRO A 127 8.52 10.78 36.64
CA PRO A 127 8.74 11.31 37.98
C PRO A 127 8.80 12.84 37.89
N GLY A 128 7.96 13.52 38.66
CA GLY A 128 8.11 14.96 38.88
C GLY A 128 7.07 15.85 38.20
N SER A 129 5.80 15.72 38.59
CA SER A 129 4.94 16.89 38.72
C SER A 129 4.47 16.93 40.17
N LEU A 130 5.31 17.51 41.03
CA LEU A 130 4.88 17.92 42.38
C LEU A 130 4.13 19.24 42.19
N THR A 131 2.81 19.18 42.25
CA THR A 131 1.96 20.34 42.50
C THR A 131 1.88 20.52 44.02
N PRO A 132 2.24 21.68 44.60
CA PRO A 132 1.78 22.00 45.95
C PRO A 132 0.36 22.57 45.84
N SER A 133 -0.59 21.80 46.36
CA SER A 133 -1.94 22.27 46.64
C SER A 133 -1.92 23.50 47.53
N GLN A 134 -2.81 24.44 47.22
CA GLN A 134 -3.28 25.46 48.15
C GLN A 134 -3.89 24.79 49.39
N THR A 135 -3.58 25.29 50.60
CA THR A 135 -4.54 25.69 51.65
C THR A 135 -3.76 26.50 52.70
#